data_AF-J0L770-F1
#
_entry.id   AF-J0L770-F1
#
_cell.length_a   1.000
_cell.length_b   1.000
_cell.length_c   1.000
_cell.angle_alpha   90.00
_cell.angle_beta   90.00
_cell.angle_gamma   90.00
#
_symmetry.space_group_name_H-M   'P 1'
#
loop_
_entity.id
_entity.type
_entity.pdbx_description
1 polymer ?
#
loop_
_entity_poly.entity_id
_entity_poly.type
_entity_poly.pdbx_seq_one_letter_code
_entity_poly.pdbx_strand_id
1 'polypeptide(L)'
;MNNPNEVNIKKFKTVISAIKKREFTTHDFIKKYGSKEFFEKDYVQLLWERREGNDNLGIFQRTHGKFGKFLLNHQEELGIQRIEGKFSSTDMFGTRQQVTKYKKL
;
A
#
# COMPACT_ATOMS: atom_id res chain seq x y z
N MET A 1 7.71 -11.24 -22.01
CA MET A 1 7.99 -10.35 -20.87
C MET A 1 6.66 -9.99 -20.24
N ASN A 2 6.45 -10.24 -18.95
CA ASN A 2 5.16 -9.94 -18.31
C ASN A 2 5.00 -8.42 -18.15
N ASN A 3 3.78 -7.92 -18.31
CA ASN A 3 3.48 -6.50 -18.13
C ASN A 3 3.79 -6.09 -16.67
N PRO A 4 4.59 -5.05 -16.40
CA PRO A 4 4.92 -4.61 -15.04
C PRO A 4 3.69 -4.38 -14.15
N ASN A 5 2.57 -3.94 -14.73
CA ASN A 5 1.32 -3.76 -13.99
C ASN A 5 0.70 -5.09 -13.57
N GLU A 6 0.75 -6.12 -14.43
CA GLU A 6 0.23 -7.45 -14.14
C GLU A 6 0.98 -8.11 -12.97
N VAL A 7 2.31 -7.98 -12.96
CA VAL A 7 3.15 -8.44 -11.84
C VAL A 7 2.78 -7.73 -10.54
N ASN A 8 2.56 -6.42 -10.59
CA ASN A 8 2.17 -5.64 -9.42
C ASN A 8 0.76 -6.01 -8.93
N ILE A 9 -0.22 -6.18 -9.83
CA ILE A 9 -1.58 -6.63 -9.49
C ILE A 9 -1.52 -7.98 -8.76
N LYS A 10 -0.74 -8.94 -9.27
CA LYS A 10 -0.60 -10.25 -8.62
C LYS A 10 -0.04 -10.12 -7.20
N LYS A 11 1.02 -9.33 -7.00
CA LYS A 11 1.58 -9.07 -5.67
C LYS A 11 0.56 -8.42 -4.73
N PHE A 12 -0.16 -7.40 -5.21
CA PHE A 12 -1.15 -6.70 -4.41
C PHE A 12 -2.33 -7.61 -4.03
N LYS A 13 -2.82 -8.45 -4.95
CA LYS A 13 -3.83 -9.47 -4.67
C LYS A 13 -3.38 -10.43 -3.56
N THR A 14 -2.14 -10.92 -3.63
CA THR A 14 -1.57 -11.81 -2.60
C THR A 14 -1.56 -11.15 -1.22
N VAL A 15 -1.20 -9.87 -1.14
CA VAL A 15 -1.23 -9.14 0.15
C VAL A 15 -2.67 -8.93 0.62
N ILE A 16 -3.57 -8.50 -0.27
CA ILE A 16 -4.97 -8.24 0.06
C ILE A 16 -5.63 -9.52 0.58
N SER A 17 -5.46 -10.66 -0.10
CA SER A 17 -6.06 -11.93 0.33
C SER A 17 -5.62 -12.35 1.74
N ALA A 18 -4.37 -12.09 2.11
CA ALA A 18 -3.81 -12.42 3.42
C ALA A 18 -4.28 -11.52 4.58
N ILE A 19 -4.89 -10.36 4.30
CA ILE A 19 -5.48 -9.50 5.34
C ILE A 19 -6.74 -10.17 5.89
N LYS A 20 -6.75 -10.67 7.12
CA LYS A 20 -7.89 -11.46 7.65
C LYS A 20 -9.24 -10.71 7.67
N LYS A 21 -9.20 -9.39 7.83
CA LYS A 21 -10.39 -8.54 7.90
C LYS A 21 -10.97 -8.24 6.52
N ARG A 22 -12.31 -8.14 6.45
CA ARG A 22 -13.04 -7.76 5.23
C ARG A 22 -12.76 -6.33 4.79
N GLU A 23 -12.51 -5.45 5.74
CA GLU A 23 -12.18 -4.04 5.50
C GLU A 23 -10.78 -3.71 5.98
N PHE A 24 -10.05 -2.91 5.21
CA PHE A 24 -8.67 -2.55 5.52
C PHE A 24 -8.33 -1.14 5.05
N THR A 25 -7.30 -0.55 5.64
CA THR A 25 -6.78 0.76 5.26
C THR A 25 -5.52 0.63 4.42
N THR A 26 -5.13 1.71 3.74
CA THR A 26 -3.83 1.76 3.04
C THR A 26 -2.66 1.42 3.98
N HIS A 27 -2.71 1.83 5.26
CA HIS A 27 -1.70 1.47 6.25
C HIS A 27 -1.66 -0.04 6.54
N ASP A 28 -2.83 -0.69 6.67
CA ASP A 28 -2.87 -2.14 6.87
C ASP A 28 -2.23 -2.90 5.70
N PHE A 29 -2.54 -2.45 4.49
CA PHE A 29 -1.96 -3.01 3.27
C PHE A 29 -0.44 -2.82 3.26
N ILE A 30 0.05 -1.60 3.45
CA ILE A 30 1.49 -1.30 3.41
C ILE A 30 2.25 -2.08 4.49
N LYS A 31 1.69 -2.15 5.71
CA LYS A 31 2.28 -2.92 6.80
C LYS A 31 2.42 -4.40 6.45
N LYS A 32 1.42 -4.98 5.77
CA LYS A 32 1.46 -6.39 5.35
C LYS A 32 2.36 -6.59 4.13
N TYR A 33 2.34 -5.67 3.15
CA TYR A 33 3.20 -5.70 1.97
C TYR A 33 4.68 -5.65 2.35
N GLY A 34 5.06 -4.71 3.22
CA GLY A 34 6.44 -4.52 3.68
C GLY A 34 6.87 -5.46 4.79
N SER A 35 6.07 -6.47 5.16
CA SER A 35 6.47 -7.45 6.17
C SER A 35 7.40 -8.52 5.58
N LYS A 36 8.19 -9.15 6.46
CA LYS A 36 9.08 -10.28 6.14
C LYS A 36 8.38 -11.44 5.42
N GLU A 37 7.09 -11.62 5.67
CA GLU A 37 6.28 -12.71 5.12
C GLU A 37 5.86 -12.46 3.66
N PHE A 38 5.97 -11.22 3.16
CA PHE A 38 5.51 -10.84 1.83
C PHE A 38 6.65 -10.26 0.99
N PHE A 39 6.72 -8.94 0.89
CA PHE A 39 7.53 -8.24 -0.10
C PHE A 39 8.44 -7.19 0.57
N GLU A 40 9.01 -7.51 1.74
CA GLU A 40 9.93 -6.62 2.48
C GLU A 40 11.06 -6.10 1.59
N LYS A 41 11.73 -6.99 0.83
CA LYS A 41 12.84 -6.59 -0.05
C LYS A 41 12.39 -5.62 -1.14
N ASP A 42 11.26 -5.89 -1.79
CA ASP A 42 10.68 -5.01 -2.80
C ASP A 42 10.28 -3.66 -2.17
N TYR A 43 9.72 -3.69 -0.96
CA TYR A 43 9.35 -2.48 -0.23
C TYR A 43 10.57 -1.61 0.11
N VAL A 44 11.65 -2.23 0.60
CA VAL A 44 12.92 -1.55 0.90
C VAL A 44 13.54 -0.99 -0.39
N GLN A 45 13.51 -1.74 -1.49
CA GLN A 45 14.00 -1.25 -2.78
C GLN A 45 13.19 -0.04 -3.25
N LEU A 46 11.86 -0.08 -3.16
CA LEU A 46 10.99 1.04 -3.51
C LEU A 46 11.24 2.29 -2.66
N LEU A 47 11.64 2.13 -1.40
CA LEU A 47 12.08 3.23 -0.55
C LEU A 47 13.45 3.76 -1.00
N TRP A 48 14.40 2.87 -1.30
CA TRP A 48 15.75 3.23 -1.72
C TRP A 48 15.77 4.01 -3.04
N GLU A 49 14.99 3.58 -4.03
CA GLU A 49 14.81 4.26 -5.31
C GLU A 49 14.27 5.69 -5.18
N ARG A 50 13.69 6.05 -4.01
CA ARG A 50 13.11 7.37 -3.75
C ARG A 50 13.92 8.21 -2.77
N ARG A 51 15.12 7.74 -2.43
CA ARG A 51 16.04 8.39 -1.50
C ARG A 51 16.66 9.68 -2.04
N GLU A 52 16.50 10.00 -3.32
CA GLU A 52 17.03 11.26 -3.86
C GLU A 52 16.34 12.49 -3.21
N GLY A 53 17.16 13.33 -2.56
CA GLY A 53 16.75 14.51 -1.79
C GLY A 53 16.86 14.30 -0.27
N ASN A 54 17.46 15.27 0.43
CA ASN A 54 17.80 15.28 1.87
C ASN A 54 16.61 15.15 2.86
N ASP A 55 15.44 14.71 2.42
CA ASP A 55 14.24 14.61 3.25
C ASP A 55 13.72 13.16 3.33
N ASN A 56 14.18 12.45 4.36
CA ASN A 56 13.80 11.08 4.65
C ASN A 56 12.30 10.93 4.98
N LEU A 57 11.63 11.96 5.50
CA LEU A 57 10.19 11.94 5.76
C LEU A 57 9.39 11.87 4.45
N GLY A 58 9.89 12.55 3.40
CA GLY A 58 9.28 12.51 2.08
C GLY A 58 9.32 11.13 1.40
N ILE A 59 10.30 10.28 1.71
CA ILE A 59 10.46 8.96 1.07
C ILE A 59 9.27 8.05 1.36
N PHE A 60 8.86 8.00 2.63
CA PHE A 60 7.71 7.21 3.08
C PHE A 60 6.42 7.74 2.46
N GLN A 61 6.17 9.04 2.55
CA GLN A 61 4.98 9.66 1.98
C GLN A 61 4.86 9.41 0.47
N ARG A 62 5.95 9.59 -0.30
CA ARG A 62 5.96 9.33 -1.75
C ARG A 62 5.69 7.86 -2.06
N THR A 63 6.29 6.95 -1.31
CA THR A 63 6.11 5.50 -1.50
C THR A 63 4.70 5.06 -1.16
N HIS A 64 4.19 5.46 0.00
CA HIS A 64 2.83 5.16 0.46
C HIS A 64 1.78 5.78 -0.48
N GLY A 65 2.04 6.99 -0.99
CA GLY A 65 1.21 7.63 -2.00
C GLY A 65 1.10 6.81 -3.30
N LYS A 66 2.19 6.20 -3.76
CA LYS A 66 2.14 5.29 -4.93
C LYS A 66 1.31 4.03 -4.65
N PHE A 67 1.45 3.44 -3.46
CA PHE A 67 0.60 2.31 -3.06
C PHE A 67 -0.88 2.70 -3.05
N GLY A 68 -1.22 3.84 -2.45
CA GLY A 68 -2.59 4.36 -2.43
C GLY A 68 -3.14 4.61 -3.84
N LYS A 69 -2.34 5.25 -4.71
CA LYS A 69 -2.72 5.50 -6.11
C LYS A 69 -2.95 4.20 -6.88
N PHE A 70 -2.09 3.19 -6.69
CA PHE A 70 -2.24 1.90 -7.34
C PHE A 70 -3.52 1.17 -6.88
N LEU A 71 -3.77 1.12 -5.56
CA LEU A 71 -5.00 0.55 -5.01
C LEU A 71 -6.26 1.23 -5.55
N LEU A 72 -6.22 2.56 -5.71
CA LEU A 72 -7.34 3.34 -6.24
C LEU A 72 -7.59 3.09 -7.74
N ASN A 73 -6.52 3.01 -8.53
CA ASN A 73 -6.62 2.87 -9.99
C ASN A 73 -6.99 1.46 -10.44
N HIS A 74 -6.69 0.44 -9.62
CA HIS A 74 -6.86 -0.98 -9.97
C HIS A 74 -7.89 -1.69 -9.08
N GLN A 75 -8.87 -0.96 -8.55
CA GLN A 75 -9.88 -1.49 -7.61
C GLN A 75 -10.60 -2.73 -8.14
N GLU A 76 -11.11 -2.65 -9.37
CA GLU A 76 -11.83 -3.73 -10.04
C GLU A 76 -10.93 -4.97 -10.19
N GLU A 77 -9.74 -4.78 -10.75
CA GLU A 77 -8.78 -5.86 -10.96
C GLU A 77 -8.40 -6.52 -9.63
N LEU A 78 -8.24 -5.73 -8.56
CA LEU A 78 -7.87 -6.20 -7.23
C LEU A 78 -9.04 -6.79 -6.42
N GLY A 79 -10.28 -6.69 -6.90
CA GLY A 79 -11.46 -7.16 -6.17
C GLY A 79 -11.70 -6.39 -4.87
N ILE A 80 -11.49 -5.08 -4.89
CA ILE A 80 -11.70 -4.20 -3.74
C ILE A 80 -12.52 -2.97 -4.13
N GLN A 81 -13.16 -2.35 -3.15
CA GLN A 81 -13.89 -1.12 -3.32
C GLN A 81 -13.50 -0.12 -2.23
N ARG A 82 -13.16 1.10 -2.62
CA ARG A 82 -12.94 2.21 -1.69
C ARG A 82 -14.22 2.51 -0.91
N ILE A 83 -14.06 2.72 0.39
CA ILE A 83 -15.10 3.23 1.27
C ILE A 83 -14.92 4.74 1.36
N GLU A 84 -15.97 5.50 1.05
CA GLU A 84 -15.95 6.96 1.20
C GLU A 84 -16.00 7.38 2.67
N GLY A 85 -15.32 8.49 2.97
CA GLY A 85 -15.24 9.03 4.33
C GLY A 85 -13.82 9.47 4.71
N LYS A 86 -13.72 10.12 5.87
CA LYS A 86 -12.44 10.54 6.45
C LYS A 86 -12.00 9.52 7.48
N PHE A 87 -11.01 8.71 7.12
CA PHE A 87 -10.41 7.75 8.04
C PHE A 87 -9.03 8.24 8.45
N SER A 88 -8.65 7.97 9.70
CA SER A 88 -7.33 8.29 10.20
C SER A 88 -6.67 7.05 10.76
N SER A 89 -5.37 6.89 10.53
CA SER A 89 -4.56 5.84 11.13
C SER A 89 -3.24 6.44 11.61
N THR A 90 -2.66 5.84 12.64
CA THR A 90 -1.35 6.23 13.14
C THR A 90 -0.29 5.50 12.33
N ASP A 91 0.71 6.23 11.85
CA ASP A 91 1.87 5.63 11.21
C ASP A 91 2.85 5.02 12.23
N MET A 92 3.96 4.47 11.75
CA MET A 92 5.00 3.85 12.59
C MET A 92 5.76 4.84 13.49
N PHE A 93 5.60 6.15 13.28
CA PHE A 93 6.22 7.22 14.06
C PHE A 93 5.25 7.87 15.05
N GLY A 94 4.03 7.35 15.18
CA GLY A 94 3.02 7.93 16.06
C GLY A 94 2.25 9.11 15.44
N THR A 95 2.50 9.43 14.17
CA THR A 95 1.83 10.54 13.49
C THR A 95 0.47 10.10 12.95
N ARG A 96 -0.57 10.86 13.28
CA ARG A 96 -1.93 10.60 12.78
C ARG A 96 -2.05 11.13 11.36
N GLN A 97 -2.33 10.24 10.41
CA GLN A 97 -2.51 10.59 8.99
C GLN A 97 -3.89 10.19 8.49
N GLN A 98 -4.41 10.93 7.52
CA GLN A 98 -5.61 10.50 6.80
C GLN A 98 -5.27 9.33 5.88
N VAL A 99 -6.11 8.31 5.87
CA VAL A 99 -5.91 7.09 5.10
C VAL A 99 -7.15 6.74 4.31
N THR A 100 -6.96 6.05 3.19
CA THR A 100 -8.06 5.45 2.44
C THR A 100 -8.43 4.11 3.06
N LYS A 101 -9.73 3.82 3.11
CA LYS A 101 -10.27 2.54 3.55
C LYS A 101 -10.89 1.81 2.36
N TYR A 102 -10.75 0.49 2.36
CA TYR A 102 -11.22 -0.41 1.31
C TYR A 102 -11.97 -1.59 1.92
N LYS A 103 -12.89 -2.15 1.13
CA LYS A 103 -13.62 -3.38 1.41
C LYS A 103 -13.31 -4.39 0.31
N LYS A 104 -13.08 -5.64 0.69
CA LYS A 104 -12.94 -6.76 -0.25
C LYS A 104 -14.30 -7.14 -0.84
N LEU A 105 -14.34 -7.35 -2.16
CA LEU A 105 -15.50 -7.79 -2.92
C LEU A 105 -15.62 -9.33 -2.91
#